data_AF-A0A0M0LS67-F1
#
_entry.id   AF-A0A0M0LS67-F1
#
_cell.length_a   1.000
_cell.length_b   1.000
_cell.length_c   1.000
_cell.angle_alpha   90.00
_cell.angle_beta   90.00
_cell.angle_gamma   90.00
#
_symmetry.space_group_name_H-M   'P 1'
#
loop_
_entity.id
_entity.type
_entity.pdbx_description
1 polymer ?
#
loop_
_entity_poly.entity_id
_entity_poly.type
_entity_poly.pdbx_seq_one_letter_code
_entity_poly.pdbx_strand_id
1 'polypeptide(L)'
;MFFTSGPETPALLAMHLCLSCSSLVFHIPKVRIKEGSRIWPEFRLHSIVFACRSLACMLLVWLERRFDPEGPPRYWANVVIVFATLIAADIASNSVDPISRSNTIRGLQANAFTKFAFSYMQFLGTCGCLVGLRAFAGQFAIVFIIQTYAFTLTLRRKNLVSHRKTVIFYAYQLSIGASAAQIEIWQAGGLQAMAMFPALAACVALLRVGLELNKYVVWAIMAAFVQIARRTTPIVAPEDRIAGWPEWAWPVLAVVTLATAFTVFARKSAARAAARAQQDAVASKASAALSDMPSVSSTPPTREKLE
;
A
#
# COMPACT_ATOMS: atom_id res chain seq x y z
N MET A 1 25.32 5.16 -5.70
CA MET A 1 24.75 6.30 -6.45
C MET A 1 24.21 7.28 -5.43
N PHE A 2 24.76 8.49 -5.38
CA PHE A 2 24.39 9.47 -4.36
C PHE A 2 23.43 10.50 -4.96
N PHE A 3 22.29 10.72 -4.31
CA PHE A 3 21.39 11.81 -4.66
C PHE A 3 21.94 13.12 -4.08
N THR A 4 22.17 14.09 -4.93
CA THR A 4 22.76 15.40 -4.61
C THR A 4 21.75 16.53 -4.92
N SER A 5 22.13 17.78 -4.66
CA SER A 5 21.40 18.96 -5.16
C SER A 5 21.71 19.26 -6.64
N GLY A 6 22.60 18.51 -7.29
CA GLY A 6 22.97 18.70 -8.69
C GLY A 6 21.90 18.20 -9.68
N PRO A 7 22.09 18.45 -10.99
CA PRO A 7 21.17 18.05 -12.05
C PRO A 7 21.12 16.52 -12.28
N GLU A 8 22.05 15.76 -11.71
CA GLU A 8 22.08 14.30 -11.81
C GLU A 8 20.84 13.69 -11.13
N THR A 9 20.40 14.27 -10.01
CA THR A 9 19.23 13.82 -9.27
C THR A 9 17.96 13.82 -10.12
N PRO A 10 17.50 14.95 -10.70
CA PRO A 10 16.29 14.95 -11.54
C PRO A 10 16.44 14.08 -12.79
N ALA A 11 17.63 13.95 -13.37
CA ALA A 11 17.86 13.02 -14.48
C ALA A 11 17.61 11.55 -14.06
N LEU A 12 18.08 11.16 -12.86
CA LEU A 12 17.80 9.82 -12.32
C LEU A 12 16.33 9.64 -11.96
N LEU A 13 15.67 10.64 -11.39
CA LEU A 13 14.22 10.59 -11.15
C LEU A 13 13.45 10.40 -12.45
N ALA A 14 13.82 11.12 -13.51
CA ALA A 14 13.24 10.97 -14.84
C ALA A 14 13.48 9.57 -15.42
N MET A 15 14.69 9.03 -15.27
CA MET A 15 15.00 7.65 -15.68
C MET A 15 14.09 6.64 -14.97
N HIS A 16 13.90 6.75 -13.65
CA HIS A 16 12.99 5.87 -12.91
C HIS A 16 11.52 6.07 -13.31
N LEU A 17 11.10 7.30 -13.63
CA LEU A 17 9.77 7.55 -14.18
C LEU A 17 9.59 6.85 -15.54
N CYS A 18 10.54 7.03 -16.46
CA CYS A 18 10.54 6.37 -17.77
C CYS A 18 10.53 4.85 -17.62
N LEU A 19 11.30 4.30 -16.66
CA LEU A 19 11.30 2.87 -16.37
C LEU A 19 9.91 2.39 -15.93
N SER A 20 9.24 3.11 -15.02
CA SER A 20 7.88 2.79 -14.60
C SER A 20 6.88 2.86 -15.76
N CYS A 21 6.96 3.91 -16.59
CA CYS A 21 6.09 4.12 -17.73
C CYS A 21 6.33 3.13 -18.87
N SER A 22 7.56 2.63 -19.05
CA SER A 22 7.88 1.62 -20.07
C SER A 22 7.09 0.31 -19.87
N SER A 23 6.61 0.06 -18.64
CA SER A 23 5.72 -1.08 -18.36
C SER A 23 4.39 -1.05 -19.13
N LEU A 24 3.97 0.11 -19.64
CA LEU A 24 2.76 0.29 -20.46
C LEU A 24 2.91 -0.30 -21.85
N VAL A 25 4.15 -0.39 -22.38
CA VAL A 25 4.44 -0.98 -23.70
C VAL A 25 4.15 -2.48 -23.70
N PHE A 26 4.29 -3.16 -22.56
CA PHE A 26 4.08 -4.60 -22.48
C PHE A 26 2.60 -4.98 -22.47
N HIS A 27 2.23 -5.91 -23.34
CA HIS A 27 0.90 -6.51 -23.35
C HIS A 27 0.72 -7.46 -22.15
N ILE A 28 -0.29 -7.20 -21.33
CA ILE A 28 -0.66 -8.01 -20.15
C ILE A 28 -2.10 -8.54 -20.28
N PRO A 29 -2.43 -9.69 -19.70
CA PRO A 29 -3.79 -10.21 -19.75
C PRO A 29 -4.77 -9.22 -19.12
N LYS A 30 -5.94 -9.08 -19.72
CA LYS A 30 -6.98 -8.18 -19.20
C LYS A 30 -7.47 -8.64 -17.84
N VAL A 31 -7.66 -9.94 -17.64
CA VAL A 31 -8.30 -10.54 -16.46
C VAL A 31 -7.28 -10.97 -15.41
N ARG A 32 -7.59 -10.70 -14.13
CA ARG A 32 -6.79 -11.10 -12.98
C ARG A 32 -7.00 -12.58 -12.65
N ILE A 33 -5.91 -13.31 -12.42
CA ILE A 33 -5.98 -14.69 -11.91
C ILE A 33 -6.27 -14.72 -10.41
N LYS A 34 -6.99 -15.74 -9.94
CA LYS A 34 -7.42 -15.87 -8.52
C LYS A 34 -6.26 -15.88 -7.51
N GLU A 35 -5.08 -16.38 -7.90
CA GLU A 35 -3.89 -16.46 -7.02
C GLU A 35 -3.33 -15.06 -6.65
N GLY A 36 -3.54 -14.06 -7.51
CA GLY A 36 -3.09 -12.67 -7.26
C GLY A 36 -1.58 -12.46 -7.32
N SER A 37 -0.81 -13.40 -7.88
CA SER A 37 0.66 -13.40 -7.89
C SER A 37 1.30 -13.02 -9.23
N ARG A 38 0.52 -12.82 -10.27
CA ARG A 38 0.98 -12.37 -11.60
C ARG A 38 0.64 -10.92 -11.78
N ILE A 39 1.36 -10.19 -12.62
CA ILE A 39 1.03 -8.78 -12.92
C ILE A 39 -0.35 -8.67 -13.62
N TRP A 40 -1.15 -7.68 -13.25
CA TRP A 40 -2.46 -7.36 -13.86
C TRP A 40 -2.63 -5.84 -14.09
N PRO A 41 -3.61 -5.40 -14.91
CA PRO A 41 -3.72 -4.00 -15.34
C PRO A 41 -3.78 -2.98 -14.20
N GLU A 42 -4.65 -3.19 -13.21
CA GLU A 42 -4.77 -2.27 -12.08
C GLU A 42 -3.47 -2.18 -11.28
N PHE A 43 -2.83 -3.32 -10.96
CA PHE A 43 -1.57 -3.32 -10.23
C PHE A 43 -0.47 -2.56 -10.98
N ARG A 44 -0.41 -2.69 -12.32
CA ARG A 44 0.55 -1.95 -13.14
C ARG A 44 0.34 -0.44 -12.99
N LEU A 45 -0.89 0.03 -13.15
CA LEU A 45 -1.20 1.45 -13.02
C LEU A 45 -0.95 1.99 -11.60
N HIS A 46 -1.36 1.23 -10.58
CA HIS A 46 -1.07 1.56 -9.18
C HIS A 46 0.43 1.64 -8.90
N SER A 47 1.21 0.71 -9.43
CA SER A 47 2.66 0.71 -9.27
C SER A 47 3.29 1.97 -9.87
N ILE A 48 2.84 2.40 -11.07
CA ILE A 48 3.29 3.66 -11.67
C ILE A 48 2.91 4.85 -10.78
N VAL A 49 1.65 4.94 -10.35
CA VAL A 49 1.15 6.04 -9.50
C VAL A 49 1.92 6.13 -8.17
N PHE A 50 2.14 5.01 -7.49
CA PHE A 50 2.86 4.98 -6.22
C PHE A 50 4.36 5.24 -6.37
N ALA A 51 4.98 4.83 -7.48
CA ALA A 51 6.35 5.21 -7.79
C ALA A 51 6.45 6.73 -8.04
N CYS A 52 5.50 7.30 -8.82
CA CYS A 52 5.44 8.74 -9.07
C CYS A 52 5.30 9.55 -7.79
N ARG A 53 4.52 9.09 -6.80
CA ARG A 53 4.43 9.72 -5.48
C ARG A 53 5.80 9.88 -4.82
N SER A 54 6.56 8.79 -4.72
CA SER A 54 7.87 8.82 -4.06
C SER A 54 8.89 9.62 -4.87
N LEU A 55 8.85 9.54 -6.21
CA LEU A 55 9.66 10.39 -7.09
C LEU A 55 9.30 11.88 -6.92
N ALA A 56 8.03 12.23 -6.78
CA ALA A 56 7.59 13.61 -6.52
C ALA A 56 8.05 14.11 -5.14
N CYS A 57 8.01 13.25 -4.10
CA CYS A 57 8.61 13.58 -2.81
C CYS A 57 10.11 13.83 -2.93
N MET A 58 10.85 12.99 -3.68
CA MET A 58 12.28 13.20 -3.92
C MET A 58 12.55 14.49 -4.72
N LEU A 59 11.72 14.78 -5.73
CA LEU A 59 11.82 16.01 -6.50
C LEU A 59 11.58 17.24 -5.60
N LEU A 60 10.62 17.18 -4.68
CA LEU A 60 10.39 18.24 -3.70
C LEU A 60 11.62 18.47 -2.81
N VAL A 61 12.24 17.39 -2.29
CA VAL A 61 13.49 17.50 -1.51
C VAL A 61 14.61 18.12 -2.34
N TRP A 62 14.74 17.74 -3.61
CA TRP A 62 15.72 18.32 -4.52
C TRP A 62 15.46 19.81 -4.78
N LEU A 63 14.20 20.20 -5.05
CA LEU A 63 13.82 21.58 -5.28
C LEU A 63 14.14 22.48 -4.09
N GLU A 64 13.78 22.04 -2.88
CA GLU A 64 14.08 22.77 -1.64
C GLU A 64 15.60 22.93 -1.47
N ARG A 65 16.37 21.85 -1.56
CA ARG A 65 17.83 21.91 -1.40
C ARG A 65 18.53 22.74 -2.49
N ARG A 66 17.96 22.81 -3.70
CA ARG A 66 18.58 23.50 -4.84
C ARG A 66 18.28 25.00 -4.88
N PHE A 67 17.04 25.37 -4.57
CA PHE A 67 16.53 26.73 -4.76
C PHE A 67 16.22 27.45 -3.45
N ASP A 68 16.10 26.74 -2.34
CA ASP A 68 15.68 27.28 -1.05
C ASP A 68 16.38 26.54 0.12
N PRO A 69 17.72 26.46 0.13
CA PRO A 69 18.46 25.61 1.07
C PRO A 69 18.33 26.06 2.54
N GLU A 70 18.06 27.34 2.77
CA GLU A 70 17.87 27.95 4.10
C GLU A 70 16.39 28.06 4.49
N GLY A 71 15.48 27.80 3.56
CA GLY A 71 14.04 27.91 3.79
C GLY A 71 13.45 26.76 4.60
N PRO A 72 12.29 26.98 5.24
CA PRO A 72 11.61 25.92 5.97
C PRO A 72 11.09 24.83 5.02
N PRO A 73 11.12 23.55 5.42
CA PRO A 73 10.55 22.47 4.64
C PRO A 73 9.06 22.68 4.30
N ARG A 74 8.69 22.54 3.03
CA ARG A 74 7.33 22.73 2.51
C ARG A 74 6.49 21.48 2.73
N TYR A 75 6.14 21.23 3.98
CA TYR A 75 5.43 20.02 4.38
C TYR A 75 4.00 19.91 3.85
N TRP A 76 3.36 21.02 3.48
CA TRP A 76 2.05 21.00 2.84
C TRP A 76 2.13 20.38 1.43
N ALA A 77 3.25 20.53 0.71
CA ALA A 77 3.42 19.95 -0.61
C ALA A 77 3.42 18.41 -0.54
N ASN A 78 3.93 17.82 0.54
CA ASN A 78 3.80 16.38 0.81
C ASN A 78 2.35 15.93 0.95
N VAL A 79 1.50 16.72 1.61
CA VAL A 79 0.06 16.44 1.72
C VAL A 79 -0.57 16.44 0.34
N VAL A 80 -0.30 17.46 -0.47
CA VAL A 80 -0.80 17.56 -1.85
C VAL A 80 -0.36 16.36 -2.69
N ILE A 81 0.93 15.98 -2.61
CA ILE A 81 1.46 14.79 -3.30
C ILE A 81 0.71 13.52 -2.90
N VAL A 82 0.47 13.30 -1.59
CA VAL A 82 -0.27 12.13 -1.11
C VAL A 82 -1.71 12.13 -1.61
N PHE A 83 -2.44 13.24 -1.53
CA PHE A 83 -3.82 13.31 -2.00
C PHE A 83 -3.94 13.17 -3.51
N ALA A 84 -3.06 13.82 -4.29
CA ALA A 84 -2.97 13.63 -5.73
C ALA A 84 -2.74 12.16 -6.08
N THR A 85 -1.92 11.45 -5.29
CA THR A 85 -1.71 10.00 -5.47
C THR A 85 -2.98 9.19 -5.18
N LEU A 86 -3.75 9.53 -4.15
CA LEU A 86 -5.01 8.83 -3.84
C LEU A 86 -6.03 8.96 -4.96
N ILE A 87 -6.15 10.16 -5.53
CA ILE A 87 -7.02 10.48 -6.66
C ILE A 87 -6.55 9.73 -7.90
N ALA A 88 -5.26 9.83 -8.24
CA ALA A 88 -4.68 9.11 -9.38
C ALA A 88 -4.84 7.59 -9.28
N ALA A 89 -4.75 7.03 -8.06
CA ALA A 89 -4.98 5.61 -7.84
C ALA A 89 -6.45 5.19 -8.05
N ASP A 90 -7.41 6.05 -7.71
CA ASP A 90 -8.83 5.79 -8.01
C ASP A 90 -9.12 5.90 -9.51
N ILE A 91 -8.56 6.90 -10.19
CA ILE A 91 -8.66 7.03 -11.65
C ILE A 91 -8.09 5.76 -12.31
N ALA A 92 -6.93 5.30 -11.85
CA ALA A 92 -6.32 4.06 -12.31
C ALA A 92 -7.24 2.84 -12.08
N SER A 93 -7.83 2.69 -10.90
CA SER A 93 -8.79 1.60 -10.61
C SER A 93 -10.06 1.70 -11.46
N ASN A 94 -10.56 2.90 -11.71
CA ASN A 94 -11.76 3.11 -12.53
C ASN A 94 -11.51 2.90 -14.03
N SER A 95 -10.27 3.09 -14.49
CA SER A 95 -9.88 2.89 -15.89
C SER A 95 -9.77 1.42 -16.33
N VAL A 96 -9.81 0.47 -15.39
CA VAL A 96 -9.75 -0.96 -15.69
C VAL A 96 -11.12 -1.63 -15.59
N ASP A 97 -11.30 -2.72 -16.35
CA ASP A 97 -12.50 -3.55 -16.32
C ASP A 97 -12.85 -3.97 -14.88
N PRO A 98 -14.12 -3.87 -14.44
CA PRO A 98 -14.53 -4.24 -13.09
C PRO A 98 -14.14 -5.65 -12.66
N ILE A 99 -14.15 -6.61 -13.60
CA ILE A 99 -13.76 -8.02 -13.39
C ILE A 99 -12.28 -8.15 -12.99
N SER A 100 -11.46 -7.20 -13.43
CA SER A 100 -10.01 -7.19 -13.22
C SER A 100 -9.58 -6.40 -12.00
N ARG A 101 -10.53 -5.69 -11.35
CA ARG A 101 -10.30 -4.95 -10.12
C ARG A 101 -10.06 -5.91 -8.97
N SER A 102 -9.11 -5.56 -8.11
CA SER A 102 -8.80 -6.29 -6.90
C SER A 102 -9.04 -5.43 -5.69
N ASN A 103 -9.64 -6.03 -4.67
CA ASN A 103 -9.55 -5.53 -3.30
C ASN A 103 -8.13 -5.73 -2.74
N THR A 104 -7.15 -5.02 -3.34
CA THR A 104 -5.75 -4.86 -2.91
C THR A 104 -5.09 -6.16 -2.38
N ILE A 105 -4.28 -6.07 -1.32
CA ILE A 105 -3.56 -7.19 -0.69
C ILE A 105 -4.51 -8.21 -0.02
N ARG A 106 -5.79 -7.85 0.19
CA ARG A 106 -6.79 -8.74 0.81
C ARG A 106 -7.05 -9.97 -0.06
N GLY A 107 -6.95 -9.80 -1.38
CA GLY A 107 -7.09 -10.86 -2.37
C GLY A 107 -5.84 -11.73 -2.58
N LEU A 108 -4.73 -11.50 -1.88
CA LEU A 108 -3.56 -12.37 -1.94
C LEU A 108 -3.87 -13.71 -1.26
N GLN A 109 -3.41 -14.83 -1.81
CA GLN A 109 -3.51 -16.13 -1.14
C GLN A 109 -2.38 -16.29 -0.10
N ALA A 110 -2.53 -15.60 1.02
CA ALA A 110 -1.59 -15.64 2.14
C ALA A 110 -2.34 -15.69 3.48
N ASN A 111 -1.64 -16.09 4.54
CA ASN A 111 -2.20 -16.08 5.89
C ASN A 111 -2.53 -14.63 6.34
N ALA A 112 -3.36 -14.51 7.38
CA ALA A 112 -3.82 -13.21 7.87
C ALA A 112 -2.65 -12.31 8.31
N PHE A 113 -1.64 -12.87 8.99
CA PHE A 113 -0.48 -12.13 9.45
C PHE A 113 0.29 -11.48 8.30
N THR A 114 0.60 -12.23 7.23
CA THR A 114 1.30 -11.70 6.06
C THR A 114 0.51 -10.59 5.39
N LYS A 115 -0.82 -10.74 5.25
CA LYS A 115 -1.68 -9.68 4.69
C LYS A 115 -1.65 -8.40 5.54
N PHE A 116 -1.70 -8.56 6.86
CA PHE A 116 -1.60 -7.43 7.78
C PHE A 116 -0.25 -6.74 7.65
N ALA A 117 0.85 -7.50 7.75
CA ALA A 117 2.20 -6.97 7.65
C ALA A 117 2.41 -6.20 6.34
N PHE A 118 1.98 -6.75 5.19
CA PHE A 118 2.08 -6.05 3.91
C PHE A 118 1.23 -4.78 3.86
N SER A 119 0.00 -4.82 4.37
CA SER A 119 -0.86 -3.61 4.45
C SER A 119 -0.21 -2.54 5.33
N TYR A 120 0.30 -2.94 6.49
CA TYR A 120 0.93 -2.07 7.47
C TYR A 120 2.18 -1.40 6.90
N MET A 121 3.06 -2.14 6.23
CA MET A 121 4.24 -1.58 5.57
C MET A 121 3.88 -0.59 4.45
N GLN A 122 2.78 -0.82 3.72
CA GLN A 122 2.28 0.13 2.72
C GLN A 122 1.72 1.42 3.36
N PHE A 123 1.05 1.31 4.52
CA PHE A 123 0.64 2.48 5.30
C PHE A 123 1.86 3.23 5.82
N LEU A 124 2.88 2.53 6.32
CA LEU A 124 4.14 3.11 6.77
C LEU A 124 4.82 3.93 5.65
N GLY A 125 4.93 3.39 4.44
CA GLY A 125 5.49 4.12 3.30
C GLY A 125 4.68 5.38 2.94
N THR A 126 3.36 5.35 3.10
CA THR A 126 2.50 6.52 2.86
C THR A 126 2.63 7.55 3.97
N CYS A 127 2.69 7.12 5.24
CA CYS A 127 3.05 7.97 6.36
C CYS A 127 4.40 8.64 6.13
N GLY A 128 5.37 7.98 5.50
CA GLY A 128 6.69 8.56 5.14
C GLY A 128 6.62 9.70 4.18
N CYS A 129 5.84 9.50 3.13
CA CYS A 129 5.56 10.57 2.19
C CYS A 129 4.86 11.73 2.90
N LEU A 130 3.92 11.45 3.81
CA LEU A 130 3.14 12.45 4.52
C LEU A 130 3.96 13.23 5.55
N VAL A 131 4.79 12.55 6.36
CA VAL A 131 5.74 13.16 7.32
C VAL A 131 6.80 13.98 6.58
N GLY A 132 7.12 13.64 5.34
CA GLY A 132 7.98 14.46 4.51
C GLY A 132 9.42 14.48 5.00
N LEU A 133 10.01 13.31 5.23
CA LEU A 133 11.43 13.20 5.53
C LEU A 133 12.25 13.81 4.39
N ARG A 134 13.18 14.71 4.73
CA ARG A 134 14.06 15.38 3.75
C ARG A 134 15.29 14.56 3.45
N ALA A 135 15.05 13.29 3.12
CA ALA A 135 16.07 12.32 2.77
C ALA A 135 15.64 11.52 1.53
N PHE A 136 16.62 11.17 0.70
CA PHE A 136 16.35 10.52 -0.58
C PHE A 136 16.22 9.00 -0.45
N ALA A 137 16.95 8.35 0.48
CA ALA A 137 17.12 6.90 0.45
C ALA A 137 15.82 6.16 0.83
N GLY A 138 15.04 6.65 1.80
CA GLY A 138 13.76 6.06 2.16
C GLY A 138 12.74 6.13 1.02
N GLN A 139 12.64 7.26 0.34
CA GLN A 139 11.75 7.40 -0.83
C GLN A 139 12.25 6.56 -2.02
N PHE A 140 13.56 6.54 -2.25
CA PHE A 140 14.16 5.71 -3.28
C PHE A 140 13.97 4.22 -3.02
N ALA A 141 14.07 3.77 -1.77
CA ALA A 141 13.80 2.40 -1.39
C ALA A 141 12.35 2.02 -1.75
N ILE A 142 11.37 2.90 -1.53
CA ILE A 142 9.98 2.68 -1.96
C ILE A 142 9.89 2.52 -3.48
N VAL A 143 10.51 3.42 -4.27
CA VAL A 143 10.54 3.32 -5.74
C VAL A 143 11.15 2.00 -6.18
N PHE A 144 12.31 1.64 -5.61
CA PHE A 144 13.00 0.40 -5.91
C PHE A 144 12.12 -0.82 -5.63
N ILE A 145 11.48 -0.88 -4.46
CA ILE A 145 10.57 -1.98 -4.09
C ILE A 145 9.42 -2.10 -5.08
N ILE A 146 8.78 -0.98 -5.44
CA ILE A 146 7.64 -0.99 -6.37
C ILE A 146 8.06 -1.53 -7.75
N GLN A 147 9.16 -1.00 -8.30
CA GLN A 147 9.63 -1.39 -9.64
C GLN A 147 10.11 -2.84 -9.68
N THR A 148 10.92 -3.26 -8.70
CA THR A 148 11.44 -4.62 -8.65
C THR A 148 10.34 -5.63 -8.33
N TYR A 149 9.33 -5.30 -7.51
CA TYR A 149 8.19 -6.18 -7.28
C TYR A 149 7.32 -6.33 -8.55
N ALA A 150 7.06 -5.26 -9.29
CA ALA A 150 6.35 -5.34 -10.57
C ALA A 150 7.09 -6.22 -11.59
N PHE A 151 8.42 -6.15 -11.62
CA PHE A 151 9.26 -7.05 -12.40
C PHE A 151 9.11 -8.51 -11.96
N THR A 152 9.15 -8.79 -10.65
CA THR A 152 8.95 -10.16 -10.11
C THR A 152 7.57 -10.72 -10.48
N LEU A 153 6.51 -9.92 -10.43
CA LEU A 153 5.17 -10.34 -10.88
C LEU A 153 5.12 -10.67 -12.38
N THR A 154 6.01 -10.07 -13.18
CA THR A 154 6.19 -10.37 -14.60
C THR A 154 6.95 -11.69 -14.79
N LEU A 155 8.01 -11.94 -14.00
CA LEU A 155 8.69 -13.25 -13.97
C LEU A 155 7.74 -14.38 -13.55
N ARG A 156 6.88 -14.11 -12.55
CA ARG A 156 5.84 -15.06 -12.12
C ARG A 156 4.82 -15.34 -13.22
N ARG A 157 4.46 -14.35 -14.05
CA ARG A 157 3.61 -14.58 -15.24
C ARG A 157 4.27 -15.53 -16.23
N LYS A 158 5.58 -15.44 -16.41
CA LYS A 158 6.37 -16.36 -17.25
C LYS A 158 6.68 -17.70 -16.56
N ASN A 159 6.10 -17.95 -15.37
CA ASN A 159 6.35 -19.13 -14.54
C ASN A 159 7.84 -19.36 -14.18
N LEU A 160 8.68 -18.32 -14.24
CA LEU A 160 10.10 -18.40 -13.85
C LEU A 160 10.29 -18.37 -12.33
N VAL A 161 9.30 -17.86 -11.60
CA VAL A 161 9.29 -17.77 -10.14
C VAL A 161 7.98 -18.37 -9.61
N SER A 162 8.03 -19.05 -8.46
CA SER A 162 6.83 -19.59 -7.81
C SER A 162 6.11 -18.52 -6.99
N HIS A 163 4.83 -18.75 -6.65
CA HIS A 163 4.07 -17.83 -5.81
C HIS A 163 4.72 -17.62 -4.45
N ARG A 164 5.13 -18.71 -3.78
CA ARG A 164 5.82 -18.65 -2.49
C ARG A 164 7.10 -17.81 -2.56
N LYS A 165 7.93 -18.02 -3.57
CA LYS A 165 9.15 -17.22 -3.80
C LYS A 165 8.83 -15.74 -4.00
N THR A 166 7.76 -15.43 -4.74
CA THR A 166 7.29 -14.05 -4.98
C THR A 166 6.85 -13.36 -3.68
N VAL A 167 6.08 -14.04 -2.83
CA VAL A 167 5.61 -13.49 -1.55
C VAL A 167 6.77 -13.27 -0.58
N ILE A 168 7.69 -14.24 -0.47
CA ILE A 168 8.89 -14.13 0.37
C ILE A 168 9.77 -12.97 -0.09
N PHE A 169 10.02 -12.87 -1.39
CA PHE A 169 10.81 -11.77 -1.96
C PHE A 169 10.19 -10.41 -1.65
N TYR A 170 8.87 -10.28 -1.77
CA TYR A 170 8.17 -9.05 -1.43
C TYR A 170 8.27 -8.70 0.06
N ALA A 171 8.20 -9.70 0.94
CA ALA A 171 8.40 -9.48 2.37
C ALA A 171 9.80 -8.93 2.66
N TYR A 172 10.85 -9.50 2.05
CA TYR A 172 12.21 -8.97 2.20
C TYR A 172 12.35 -7.55 1.69
N GLN A 173 11.81 -7.26 0.51
CA GLN A 173 11.79 -5.91 -0.08
C GLN A 173 11.15 -4.89 0.87
N LEU A 174 9.95 -5.19 1.39
CA LEU A 174 9.25 -4.32 2.33
C LEU A 174 10.03 -4.11 3.63
N SER A 175 10.63 -5.17 4.18
CA SER A 175 11.45 -5.07 5.39
C SER A 175 12.66 -4.18 5.18
N ILE A 176 13.38 -4.32 4.06
CA ILE A 176 14.52 -3.46 3.72
C ILE A 176 14.08 -1.99 3.60
N GLY A 177 12.97 -1.72 2.90
CA GLY A 177 12.45 -0.35 2.79
C GLY A 177 12.02 0.25 4.12
N ALA A 178 11.37 -0.54 4.97
CA ALA A 178 10.98 -0.11 6.31
C ALA A 178 12.20 0.18 7.18
N SER A 179 13.22 -0.69 7.17
CA SER A 179 14.47 -0.47 7.90
C SER A 179 15.21 0.77 7.41
N ALA A 180 15.33 0.97 6.09
CA ALA A 180 15.96 2.15 5.52
C ALA A 180 15.24 3.44 5.96
N ALA A 181 13.91 3.47 5.90
CA ALA A 181 13.11 4.60 6.37
C ALA A 181 13.31 4.84 7.87
N GLN A 182 13.32 3.78 8.70
CA GLN A 182 13.51 3.93 10.14
C GLN A 182 14.90 4.45 10.53
N ILE A 183 15.95 4.03 9.80
CA ILE A 183 17.31 4.56 9.99
C ILE A 183 17.34 6.06 9.68
N GLU A 184 16.75 6.49 8.56
CA GLU A 184 16.69 7.92 8.22
C GLU A 184 15.89 8.74 9.23
N ILE A 185 14.77 8.21 9.71
CA ILE A 185 13.94 8.87 10.73
C ILE A 185 14.71 8.99 12.04
N TRP A 186 15.39 7.92 12.45
CA TRP A 186 16.23 7.92 13.64
C TRP A 186 17.33 8.98 13.53
N GLN A 187 18.01 9.05 12.39
CA GLN A 187 19.04 10.07 12.15
C GLN A 187 18.46 11.49 12.15
N ALA A 188 17.25 11.68 11.67
CA ALA A 188 16.61 13.00 11.57
C ALA A 188 15.98 13.49 12.89
N GLY A 189 15.48 12.59 13.74
CA GLY A 189 14.69 12.98 14.91
C GLY A 189 14.76 12.04 16.12
N GLY A 190 15.72 11.12 16.14
CA GLY A 190 15.96 10.19 17.25
C GLY A 190 14.81 9.21 17.50
N LEU A 191 14.74 8.70 18.73
CA LEU A 191 13.79 7.66 19.14
C LEU A 191 12.32 8.10 19.01
N GLN A 192 12.02 9.35 19.36
CA GLN A 192 10.66 9.89 19.32
C GLN A 192 10.11 9.89 17.90
N ALA A 193 10.87 10.40 16.94
CA ALA A 193 10.49 10.38 15.53
C ALA A 193 10.34 8.95 15.00
N MET A 194 11.28 8.06 15.35
CA MET A 194 11.26 6.66 14.94
C MET A 194 10.03 5.91 15.47
N ALA A 195 9.55 6.25 16.66
CA ALA A 195 8.37 5.64 17.29
C ALA A 195 7.04 6.29 16.87
N MET A 196 7.03 7.60 16.60
CA MET A 196 5.86 8.32 16.06
C MET A 196 5.37 7.65 14.77
N PHE A 197 6.30 7.31 13.91
CA PHE A 197 6.03 6.83 12.57
C PHE A 197 5.25 5.50 12.48
N PRO A 198 5.66 4.42 13.18
CA PRO A 198 4.88 3.19 13.28
C PRO A 198 3.56 3.39 14.02
N ALA A 199 3.50 4.27 15.04
CA ALA A 199 2.24 4.60 15.72
C ALA A 199 1.21 5.19 14.74
N LEU A 200 1.63 6.14 13.90
CA LEU A 200 0.78 6.71 12.85
C LEU A 200 0.28 5.65 11.87
N ALA A 201 1.17 4.78 11.39
CA ALA A 201 0.80 3.70 10.48
C ALA A 201 -0.18 2.70 11.12
N ALA A 202 -0.02 2.41 12.41
CA ALA A 202 -0.92 1.54 13.16
C ALA A 202 -2.30 2.19 13.37
N CYS A 203 -2.34 3.50 13.67
CA CYS A 203 -3.57 4.27 13.70
C CYS A 203 -4.29 4.24 12.35
N VAL A 204 -3.59 4.42 11.23
CA VAL A 204 -4.17 4.26 9.88
C VAL A 204 -4.74 2.86 9.68
N ALA A 205 -4.02 1.81 10.10
CA ALA A 205 -4.50 0.45 10.00
C ALA A 205 -5.80 0.23 10.81
N LEU A 206 -5.88 0.78 12.03
CA LEU A 206 -7.08 0.76 12.86
C LEU A 206 -8.25 1.48 12.20
N LEU A 207 -8.06 2.73 11.78
CA LEU A 207 -9.13 3.53 11.17
C LEU A 207 -9.60 2.91 9.83
N ARG A 208 -8.66 2.47 9.00
CA ARG A 208 -8.95 2.00 7.63
C ARG A 208 -9.41 0.55 7.57
N VAL A 209 -8.85 -0.34 8.40
CA VAL A 209 -9.19 -1.77 8.38
C VAL A 209 -10.14 -2.15 9.52
N GLY A 210 -9.92 -1.58 10.70
CA GLY A 210 -10.78 -1.78 11.87
C GLY A 210 -12.11 -1.04 11.78
N LEU A 211 -12.09 0.27 11.53
CA LEU A 211 -13.32 1.07 11.43
C LEU A 211 -13.85 1.22 10.00
N GLU A 212 -13.10 0.73 9.00
CA GLU A 212 -13.47 0.76 7.58
C GLU A 212 -13.77 2.17 7.03
N LEU A 213 -13.22 3.20 7.67
CA LEU A 213 -13.39 4.59 7.26
C LEU A 213 -12.91 4.80 5.82
N ASN A 214 -13.51 5.80 5.17
CA ASN A 214 -13.12 6.25 3.84
C ASN A 214 -11.64 6.67 3.84
N LYS A 215 -10.88 6.25 2.84
CA LYS A 215 -9.43 6.52 2.76
C LYS A 215 -9.09 8.02 2.75
N TYR A 216 -9.93 8.86 2.15
CA TYR A 216 -9.73 10.32 2.11
C TYR A 216 -9.90 10.93 3.49
N VAL A 217 -10.91 10.49 4.25
CA VAL A 217 -11.12 10.91 5.64
C VAL A 217 -9.94 10.48 6.52
N VAL A 218 -9.51 9.22 6.40
CA VAL A 218 -8.35 8.72 7.17
C VAL A 218 -7.10 9.54 6.88
N TRP A 219 -6.76 9.77 5.61
CA TRP A 219 -5.56 10.51 5.25
C TRP A 219 -5.67 12.02 5.55
N ALA A 220 -6.87 12.60 5.56
CA ALA A 220 -7.10 13.98 6.00
C ALA A 220 -6.84 14.15 7.50
N ILE A 221 -7.39 13.24 8.32
CA ILE A 221 -7.13 13.20 9.76
C ILE A 221 -5.63 13.01 10.00
N MET A 222 -4.98 12.09 9.29
CA MET A 222 -3.54 11.87 9.42
C MET A 222 -2.73 13.08 8.98
N ALA A 223 -3.12 13.78 7.91
CA ALA A 223 -2.43 14.98 7.46
C ALA A 223 -2.45 16.06 8.54
N ALA A 224 -3.62 16.33 9.12
CA ALA A 224 -3.76 17.28 10.23
C ALA A 224 -2.95 16.84 11.46
N PHE A 225 -3.11 15.57 11.87
CA PHE A 225 -2.44 15.03 13.04
C PHE A 225 -0.92 15.03 12.88
N VAL A 226 -0.38 14.73 11.70
CA VAL A 226 1.06 14.78 11.42
C VAL A 226 1.64 16.18 11.56
N GLN A 227 0.89 17.25 11.23
CA GLN A 227 1.39 18.61 11.46
C GLN A 227 1.57 18.92 12.95
N ILE A 228 0.68 18.40 13.80
CA ILE A 228 0.77 18.55 15.25
C ILE A 228 1.87 17.66 15.80
N ALA A 229 1.87 16.38 15.41
CA ALA A 229 2.78 15.36 15.91
C ALA A 229 4.25 15.69 15.67
N ARG A 230 4.60 16.34 14.56
CA ARG A 230 6.00 16.75 14.31
C ARG A 230 6.52 17.74 15.32
N ARG A 231 5.66 18.62 15.83
CA ARG A 231 6.02 19.58 16.89
C ARG A 231 6.36 18.88 18.20
N THR A 232 6.03 17.60 18.37
CA THR A 232 6.45 16.82 19.54
C THR A 232 7.74 16.04 19.32
N THR A 233 8.45 16.27 18.20
CA THR A 233 9.67 15.53 17.84
C THR A 233 10.83 16.48 17.47
N PRO A 234 12.09 16.02 17.55
CA PRO A 234 13.25 16.80 17.12
C PRO A 234 13.34 17.09 15.61
N ILE A 235 12.39 16.59 14.80
CA ILE A 235 12.34 16.86 13.35
C ILE A 235 12.17 18.36 13.05
N VAL A 236 11.55 19.11 13.97
CA VAL A 236 11.40 20.57 13.87
C VAL A 236 12.38 21.30 14.78
N ALA A 237 12.63 22.57 14.46
CA ALA A 237 13.51 23.44 15.23
C ALA A 237 13.02 23.57 16.68
N PRO A 238 13.92 23.71 17.69
CA PRO A 238 13.56 23.74 19.11
C PRO A 238 12.43 24.71 19.47
N GLU A 239 12.41 25.89 18.86
CA GLU A 239 11.44 26.97 19.04
C GLU A 239 10.02 26.59 18.60
N ASP A 240 9.88 25.64 17.66
CA ASP A 240 8.59 25.16 17.15
C ASP A 240 8.08 23.92 17.91
N ARG A 241 8.80 23.45 18.94
CA ARG A 241 8.47 22.24 19.67
C ARG A 241 7.43 22.49 20.75
N ILE A 242 6.50 21.54 20.92
CA ILE A 242 5.58 21.50 22.05
C ILE A 242 6.38 21.05 23.28
N ALA A 243 6.54 21.95 24.25
CA ALA A 243 7.21 21.66 25.51
C ALA A 243 6.47 20.56 26.31
N GLY A 244 7.24 19.72 27.01
CA GLY A 244 6.70 18.75 27.97
C GLY A 244 6.14 17.45 27.37
N TRP A 245 6.29 17.19 26.07
CA TRP A 245 5.96 15.88 25.50
C TRP A 245 6.93 14.81 26.02
N PRO A 246 6.46 13.77 26.74
CA PRO A 246 7.36 12.81 27.35
C PRO A 246 7.94 11.86 26.29
N GLU A 247 9.24 11.55 26.42
CA GLU A 247 9.95 10.76 25.40
C GLU A 247 9.38 9.34 25.20
N TRP A 248 8.75 8.79 26.25
CA TRP A 248 8.14 7.46 26.23
C TRP A 248 6.75 7.42 25.58
N ALA A 249 6.09 8.57 25.35
CA ALA A 249 4.72 8.57 24.83
C ALA A 249 4.62 7.91 23.46
N TRP A 250 5.52 8.24 22.53
CA TRP A 250 5.50 7.66 21.18
C TRP A 250 5.78 6.16 21.17
N PRO A 251 6.82 5.63 21.85
CA PRO A 251 7.02 4.19 21.99
C PRO A 251 5.79 3.46 22.55
N VAL A 252 5.19 3.98 23.64
CA VAL A 252 3.99 3.36 24.24
C VAL A 252 2.82 3.38 23.26
N LEU A 253 2.56 4.52 22.61
CA LEU A 253 1.52 4.64 21.59
C LEU A 253 1.75 3.67 20.43
N ALA A 254 2.99 3.52 19.94
CA ALA A 254 3.32 2.60 18.86
C ALA A 254 2.98 1.15 19.22
N VAL A 255 3.41 0.70 20.41
CA VAL A 255 3.15 -0.67 20.88
C VAL A 255 1.64 -0.91 21.05
N VAL A 256 0.95 -0.02 21.76
CA VAL A 256 -0.49 -0.16 22.05
C VAL A 256 -1.32 -0.13 20.77
N THR A 257 -1.07 0.84 19.88
CA THR A 257 -1.83 0.96 18.62
C THR A 257 -1.55 -0.19 17.68
N LEU A 258 -0.30 -0.69 17.59
CA LEU A 258 0.03 -1.84 16.75
C LEU A 258 -0.61 -3.14 17.27
N ALA A 259 -0.54 -3.39 18.58
CA ALA A 259 -1.18 -4.54 19.20
C ALA A 259 -2.70 -4.53 19.01
N THR A 260 -3.32 -3.35 19.14
CA THR A 260 -4.75 -3.15 18.90
C THR A 260 -5.09 -3.36 17.42
N ALA A 261 -4.30 -2.79 16.50
CA ALA A 261 -4.48 -2.93 15.05
C ALA A 261 -4.44 -4.40 14.63
N PHE A 262 -3.45 -5.13 15.13
CA PHE A 262 -3.29 -6.55 14.85
C PHE A 262 -4.46 -7.36 15.39
N THR A 263 -4.86 -7.15 16.65
CA THR A 263 -5.99 -7.85 17.27
C THR A 263 -7.29 -7.62 16.50
N VAL A 264 -7.60 -6.38 16.14
CA VAL A 264 -8.79 -6.04 15.35
C VAL A 264 -8.73 -6.69 13.96
N PHE A 265 -7.58 -6.65 13.30
CA PHE A 265 -7.39 -7.28 12.00
C PHE A 265 -7.58 -8.81 12.06
N ALA A 266 -7.00 -9.46 13.07
CA ALA A 266 -7.08 -10.90 13.26
C ALA A 266 -8.54 -11.34 13.52
N ARG A 267 -9.25 -10.64 14.42
CA ARG A 267 -10.67 -10.89 14.70
C ARG A 267 -11.53 -10.74 13.43
N LYS A 268 -11.36 -9.65 12.67
CA LYS A 268 -12.09 -9.45 11.41
C LYS A 268 -11.75 -10.50 10.35
N SER A 269 -10.50 -10.91 10.27
CA SER A 269 -10.07 -11.95 9.32
C SER A 269 -10.69 -13.31 9.67
N ALA A 270 -10.73 -13.66 10.95
CA ALA A 270 -11.39 -14.87 11.44
C ALA A 270 -12.91 -14.83 11.18
N ALA A 271 -13.58 -13.71 11.49
CA ALA A 271 -15.01 -13.54 11.22
C ALA A 271 -15.35 -13.69 9.73
N ARG A 272 -14.54 -13.12 8.84
CA ARG A 272 -14.71 -13.27 7.38
C ARG A 272 -14.46 -14.70 6.90
N ALA A 273 -13.50 -15.40 7.50
CA ALA A 273 -13.24 -16.80 7.18
C ALA A 273 -14.44 -17.68 7.61
N ALA A 274 -14.98 -17.46 8.81
CA ALA A 274 -16.18 -18.15 9.30
C ALA A 274 -17.40 -17.89 8.41
N ALA A 275 -17.65 -16.63 8.02
CA ALA A 275 -18.76 -16.28 7.13
C ALA A 275 -18.64 -16.96 5.75
N ARG A 276 -17.43 -17.04 5.19
CA ARG A 276 -17.20 -17.76 3.93
C ARG A 276 -17.43 -19.26 4.06
N ALA A 277 -16.91 -19.87 5.12
CA ALA A 277 -17.13 -21.30 5.38
C ALA A 277 -18.63 -21.63 5.51
N GLN A 278 -19.41 -20.74 6.14
CA GLN A 278 -20.87 -20.86 6.22
C GLN A 278 -21.54 -20.76 4.84
N GLN A 279 -21.12 -19.79 4.00
CA GLN A 279 -21.64 -19.64 2.64
C GLN A 279 -21.32 -20.86 1.77
N ASP A 280 -20.09 -21.37 1.85
CA ASP A 280 -19.65 -22.56 1.10
C ASP A 280 -20.43 -23.81 1.55
N ALA A 281 -20.70 -23.95 2.85
CA ALA A 281 -21.53 -25.03 3.38
C ALA A 281 -22.98 -24.96 2.89
N VAL A 282 -23.57 -23.77 2.83
CA VAL A 282 -24.93 -23.57 2.27
C VAL A 282 -24.97 -23.89 0.77
N ALA A 283 -23.98 -23.41 0.01
CA ALA A 283 -23.89 -23.69 -1.42
C ALA A 283 -23.71 -25.19 -1.72
N SER A 284 -22.88 -25.88 -0.93
CA SER A 284 -22.70 -27.33 -1.03
C SER A 284 -24.00 -28.10 -0.77
N LYS A 285 -24.73 -27.74 0.29
CA LYS A 285 -26.06 -28.32 0.59
C LYS A 285 -27.09 -28.07 -0.51
N ALA A 286 -27.12 -26.86 -1.07
CA ALA A 286 -28.01 -26.53 -2.18
C ALA A 286 -27.67 -27.34 -3.43
N SER A 287 -26.38 -27.52 -3.74
CA SER A 287 -25.93 -28.36 -4.86
C SER A 287 -26.30 -29.83 -4.65
N ALA A 288 -26.19 -30.35 -3.43
CA ALA A 288 -26.60 -31.71 -3.09
C ALA A 288 -28.12 -31.91 -3.22
N ALA A 289 -28.91 -30.95 -2.73
CA ALA A 289 -30.37 -31.00 -2.87
C ALA A 289 -30.81 -30.96 -4.35
N LEU A 290 -30.10 -30.21 -5.21
CA LEU A 290 -30.36 -30.18 -6.64
C LEU A 290 -29.98 -31.50 -7.35
N SER A 291 -28.93 -32.19 -6.89
CA SER A 291 -28.57 -33.50 -7.44
C SER A 291 -29.53 -34.61 -7.00
N ASP A 292 -30.19 -34.46 -5.86
CA ASP A 292 -31.17 -35.42 -5.33
C ASP A 292 -32.58 -35.22 -5.90
N MET A 293 -32.85 -34.09 -6.57
CA MET A 293 -34.14 -33.91 -7.26
C MET A 293 -34.28 -34.96 -8.37
N PRO A 294 -35.35 -35.77 -8.37
CA PRO A 294 -35.55 -36.83 -9.35
C PRO A 294 -35.45 -36.21 -10.75
N SER A 295 -34.64 -36.81 -11.62
CA SER A 295 -34.48 -36.34 -13.00
C SER A 295 -35.87 -36.29 -13.62
N VAL A 296 -36.42 -35.08 -13.79
CA VAL A 296 -37.67 -34.91 -14.52
C VAL A 296 -37.39 -35.42 -15.91
N SER A 297 -37.94 -36.59 -16.24
CA SER A 297 -37.84 -37.19 -17.55
C SER A 297 -38.33 -36.14 -18.54
N SER A 298 -37.39 -35.51 -19.24
CA SER A 298 -37.67 -34.62 -20.35
C SER A 298 -38.05 -35.49 -21.54
N THR A 299 -39.13 -36.25 -21.40
CA THR A 299 -39.81 -36.83 -22.55
C THR A 299 -40.31 -35.61 -23.33
N PRO A 300 -39.71 -35.30 -24.50
CA PRO A 300 -40.12 -34.13 -25.25
C PRO A 300 -41.61 -34.31 -25.61
N PRO A 301 -42.44 -33.25 -25.50
CA PRO A 301 -43.83 -33.35 -25.87
C PRO A 301 -43.90 -33.86 -27.31
N THR A 302 -44.57 -34.98 -27.50
CA THR A 302 -44.83 -35.57 -28.80
C THR A 302 -45.44 -34.46 -29.66
N ARG A 303 -44.74 -34.03 -30.72
CA ARG A 303 -45.27 -33.08 -31.70
C ARG A 303 -46.46 -33.77 -32.37
N GLU A 304 -47.65 -33.49 -31.86
CA GLU A 304 -48.90 -33.83 -32.51
C GLU A 304 -48.92 -33.08 -33.84
N LYS A 305 -48.95 -33.85 -34.94
CA LYS A 305 -49.06 -33.31 -36.29
C LYS A 305 -50.45 -32.69 -36.40
N LEU A 306 -50.51 -31.36 -36.45
CA LEU A 306 -51.67 -30.63 -36.96
C LEU A 306 -51.72 -30.87 -38.48
N GLU A 307 -52.68 -31.70 -38.90
CA GLU A 307 -53.18 -31.78 -40.29
C GLU A 307 -54.28 -30.74 -40.52
#